data_AF-A0A7T9GUJ7-F1
#
_entry.id   AF-A0A7T9GUJ7-F1
#
_cell.length_a   1.000
_cell.length_b   1.000
_cell.length_c   1.000
_cell.angle_alpha   90.00
_cell.angle_beta   90.00
_cell.angle_gamma   90.00
#
_symmetry.space_group_name_H-M   'P 1'
#
loop_
_entity.id
_entity.type
_entity.pdbx_description
1 polymer ?
#
loop_
_entity_poly.entity_id
_entity_poly.type
_entity_poly.pdbx_seq_one_letter_code
_entity_poly.pdbx_strand_id
1 'polypeptide(L)' 'FRKGIEEAVAKTGRGVSCLVTDAFFCFCADMAAEMELPWVAFWPAGPASLSAHLYTEHIRQT' A
#
# COMPACT_ATOMS: atom_id res chain seq x y z
N PHE A 1 -9.29 4.66 -5.81
CA PHE A 1 -7.89 5.12 -5.68
C PHE A 1 -7.33 5.68 -6.99
N ARG A 2 -7.39 4.95 -8.12
CA ARG A 2 -6.91 5.45 -9.42
C ARG A 2 -7.48 6.81 -9.84
N LYS A 3 -8.79 7.01 -9.75
CA LYS A 3 -9.43 8.31 -10.00
C LYS A 3 -8.86 9.45 -9.12
N GLY A 4 -8.59 9.18 -7.85
CA GLY A 4 -7.99 10.17 -6.95
C GLY A 4 -6.55 10.52 -7.33
N ILE A 5 -5.79 9.55 -7.88
CA ILE A 5 -4.46 9.79 -8.45
C ILE A 5 -4.60 10.67 -9.71
N GLU A 6 -5.51 10.36 -10.62
CA GLU A 6 -5.75 11.15 -11.84
C GLU A 6 -6.12 12.61 -11.51
N GLU A 7 -7.03 12.82 -10.55
CA GLU A 7 -7.40 14.15 -10.07
C GLU A 7 -6.20 14.89 -9.44
N ALA A 8 -5.37 14.20 -8.65
CA ALA A 8 -4.18 14.79 -8.05
C ALA A 8 -3.12 15.17 -9.10
N VAL A 9 -2.89 14.32 -10.12
CA VAL A 9 -2.00 14.61 -11.24
C VAL A 9 -2.51 15.81 -12.03
N ALA A 10 -3.81 15.85 -12.34
CA ALA A 10 -4.42 16.97 -13.06
C ALA A 10 -4.30 18.30 -12.29
N LYS A 11 -4.49 18.26 -10.96
CA LYS A 11 -4.38 19.45 -10.09
C LYS A 11 -2.94 19.93 -9.92
N THR A 12 -1.98 19.02 -9.85
CA THR A 12 -0.56 19.36 -9.56
C THR A 12 0.29 19.52 -10.80
N GLY A 13 -0.15 19.00 -11.95
CA GLY A 13 0.63 18.91 -13.18
C GLY A 13 1.83 17.96 -13.08
N ARG A 14 1.90 17.12 -12.04
CA ARG A 14 3.03 16.23 -11.78
C ARG A 14 2.55 14.79 -11.75
N GLY A 15 3.25 13.90 -12.48
CA GLY A 15 3.03 12.47 -12.39
C GLY A 15 3.37 11.93 -10.99
N VAL A 16 2.68 10.88 -10.57
CA VAL A 16 3.02 10.17 -9.34
C VAL A 16 4.25 9.31 -9.58
N SER A 17 5.21 9.38 -8.66
CA SER A 17 6.47 8.62 -8.71
C SER A 17 6.61 7.57 -7.61
N CYS A 18 5.67 7.52 -6.66
CA CYS A 18 5.65 6.56 -5.56
C CYS A 18 4.25 6.50 -4.95
N LEU A 19 3.84 5.32 -4.50
CA LEU A 19 2.59 5.12 -3.77
C LEU A 19 2.90 4.86 -2.29
N VAL A 20 2.49 5.78 -1.41
CA VAL A 20 2.55 5.60 0.05
C VAL A 20 1.13 5.41 0.56
N THR A 21 0.82 4.27 1.15
CA THR A 21 -0.53 3.94 1.61
C THR A 21 -0.52 3.25 2.95
N ASP A 22 -1.65 3.28 3.66
CA ASP A 22 -1.86 2.37 4.79
C ASP A 22 -1.73 0.92 4.31
N ALA A 23 -1.06 0.09 5.10
CA ALA A 23 -0.82 -1.32 4.83
C ALA A 23 -2.12 -2.16 4.77
N PHE A 24 -3.22 -1.68 5.38
CA PHE A 24 -4.53 -2.29 5.23
C PHE A 24 -5.10 -2.19 3.80
N PHE A 25 -4.62 -1.24 3.00
CA PHE A 25 -4.95 -1.17 1.57
C PHE A 25 -4.03 -2.11 0.78
N CYS A 26 -4.07 -3.41 1.08
CA CYS A 26 -3.17 -4.39 0.46
C CYS A 26 -3.27 -4.43 -1.08
N PHE A 27 -4.44 -4.11 -1.65
CA PHE A 27 -4.65 -3.97 -3.10
C PHE A 27 -3.78 -2.86 -3.73
N CYS A 28 -3.22 -1.94 -2.94
CA CYS A 28 -2.28 -0.94 -3.42
C CYS A 28 -0.94 -1.53 -3.86
N ALA A 29 -0.58 -2.73 -3.37
CA ALA A 29 0.59 -3.46 -3.87
C ALA A 29 0.44 -3.78 -5.37
N ASP A 30 -0.69 -4.37 -5.75
CA ASP A 30 -1.00 -4.72 -7.14
C ASP A 30 -1.13 -3.46 -8.01
N MET A 31 -1.82 -2.43 -7.50
CA MET A 31 -1.98 -1.16 -8.21
C MET A 31 -0.63 -0.47 -8.47
N ALA A 32 0.31 -0.51 -7.52
CA ALA A 32 1.64 0.04 -7.70
C ALA A 32 2.46 -0.77 -8.72
N ALA A 33 2.35 -2.11 -8.70
CA ALA A 33 2.99 -2.97 -9.68
C ALA A 33 2.47 -2.70 -11.11
N GLU A 34 1.15 -2.60 -11.29
CA GLU A 34 0.52 -2.24 -12.58
C GLU A 34 0.94 -0.86 -13.11
N MET A 35 1.23 0.08 -12.20
CA MET A 35 1.66 1.43 -12.54
C MET A 35 3.18 1.56 -12.65
N GLU A 36 3.93 0.47 -12.40
CA GLU A 36 5.39 0.45 -12.35
C GLU A 36 5.98 1.47 -11.35
N LEU A 37 5.31 1.63 -10.19
CA LEU A 37 5.71 2.56 -9.14
C LEU A 37 6.21 1.82 -7.88
N PRO A 38 7.18 2.38 -7.15
CA PRO A 38 7.53 1.87 -5.82
C PRO A 38 6.36 2.05 -4.85
N TRP A 39 6.09 1.02 -4.05
CA TRP A 39 5.09 1.01 -2.99
C TRP A 39 5.71 1.03 -1.60
N VAL A 40 5.25 1.95 -0.76
CA VAL A 40 5.62 2.04 0.65
C VAL A 40 4.37 1.84 1.50
N ALA A 41 4.27 0.68 2.14
CA ALA A 41 3.19 0.36 3.06
C ALA A 41 3.47 0.95 4.45
N PHE A 42 2.55 1.74 4.97
CA PHE A 42 2.60 2.32 6.30
C PHE A 42 1.74 1.49 7.26
N TRP A 43 2.34 0.96 8.32
CA TRP A 43 1.63 0.26 9.40
C TRP A 43 1.50 1.20 10.61
N PRO A 44 0.32 1.79 10.87
CA PRO A 44 0.16 2.76 11.95
C PRO A 44 0.15 2.12 13.35
N ALA A 45 -0.04 0.80 13.45
CA ALA A 45 -0.09 0.09 14.72
C ALA A 45 1.31 -0.39 15.19
N GLY A 46 1.34 -1.14 16.29
CA GLY A 46 2.60 -1.66 16.84
C GLY A 46 3.22 -2.81 16.02
N PRO A 47 4.51 -3.10 16.23
CA PRO A 47 5.21 -4.18 15.52
C PRO A 47 4.69 -5.59 15.88
N ALA A 48 4.15 -5.78 17.08
CA ALA A 48 3.58 -7.06 17.48
C ALA A 48 2.37 -7.44 16.61
N SER A 49 1.46 -6.49 16.34
CA SER A 49 0.33 -6.75 15.45
C SER A 49 0.78 -6.92 14.01
N LEU A 50 1.80 -6.19 13.54
CA LEU A 50 2.39 -6.41 12.20
C LEU A 50 2.93 -7.84 12.07
N SER A 51 3.70 -8.30 13.06
CA SER A 51 4.23 -9.67 13.09
C SER A 51 3.11 -10.71 13.00
N ALA A 52 2.02 -10.52 13.73
CA ALA A 52 0.88 -11.44 13.66
C ALA A 52 0.25 -11.50 12.25
N HIS A 53 0.21 -10.39 11.51
CA HIS A 53 -0.29 -10.38 10.14
C HIS A 53 0.67 -11.06 9.16
N LEU A 54 1.99 -10.80 9.27
CA LEU A 54 3.00 -11.41 8.41
C LEU A 54 3.08 -12.93 8.58
N TYR A 55 2.90 -13.42 9.81
CA TYR A 55 2.95 -14.84 10.14
C TYR A 55 1.56 -15.46 10.29
N THR A 56 0.50 -14.84 9.77
CA THR A 56 -0.88 -15.28 10.04
C THR A 56 -1.13 -16.71 9.58
N GLU A 57 -0.50 -17.16 8.50
CA GLU A 57 -0.64 -18.54 8.01
C GLU A 57 0.02 -19.53 8.96
N HIS A 58 1.24 -19.24 9.42
CA HIS A 58 1.94 -20.10 10.38
C HIS A 58 1.17 -20.21 11.71
N ILE A 59 0.64 -19.09 12.21
CA ILE A 59 -0.14 -19.04 13.44
C ILE A 59 -1.42 -19.88 13.31
N ARG A 60 -2.06 -19.91 12.14
CA ARG A 60 -3.29 -20.69 11.89
C ARG A 60 -3.07 -22.20 11.80
N GLN A 61 -1.85 -22.62 11.49
CA GLN A 61 -1.49 -24.03 11.34
C GLN A 61 -0.92 -24.66 12.62
N THR A 62 -0.84 -23.90 13.72
CA THR A 62 -0.43 -24.37 15.04
C THR A 62 -1.65 -24.68 15.91
#